data_AF-C6PT68-F1
#
_entry.id   AF-C6PT68-F1
#
_cell.length_a   1.000
_cell.length_b   1.000
_cell.length_c   1.000
_cell.angle_alpha   90.00
_cell.angle_beta   90.00
_cell.angle_gamma   90.00
#
_symmetry.space_group_name_H-M   'P 1'
#
loop_
_entity.id
_entity.type
_entity.pdbx_description
1 polymer ?
#
loop_
_entity_poly.entity_id
_entity_poly.type
_entity_poly.pdbx_seq_one_letter_code
_entity_poly.pdbx_strand_id
1 'polypeptide(L)'
;MKNTRLKELDILRAFAFIFVVEQHTMGGYFNIKGISYFYYEIFKFMYTLAKPAVAAFICISGIVISYSSLKKFVVKKYYIKKAVYIFIPYVLWSIVYMHYFKKNINIPDLCMQVLSGDAGYHLWYMGMIVRLFIYLPIILWILKKIHVQSFILRISVFITIALSYYEVSKYQNVISDKVIHFIFNNPTAVQMKIINISPFFWFLYFIMGIYIALNYEIFKRTVLKFKGLIIVTYIGLFTYAYLNEMNMVPFVRAIYLLYFVFSILAWYIISVILSNRAVTYSIFNFFGKYSFGSYLSHVLLIQSILKIIMFKYRIRDWLAVGTVLWISSCIVNTILIKAISHIPYGYLITGSKQKSYIEMIKSINIKRVVQTVKSSF
;
A
#
# COMPACT_ATOMS: atom_id res chain seq x y z
N MET A 1 14.31 -11.19 -20.84
CA MET A 1 13.21 -10.29 -20.41
C MET A 1 13.67 -8.83 -20.32
N LYS A 2 13.26 -8.00 -21.27
CA LYS A 2 13.25 -6.52 -21.14
C LYS A 2 12.42 -6.16 -19.89
N ASN A 3 12.77 -5.09 -19.18
CA ASN A 3 11.94 -4.55 -18.08
C ASN A 3 10.69 -3.89 -18.68
N THR A 4 9.75 -4.71 -19.15
CA THR A 4 8.46 -4.24 -19.66
C THR A 4 7.61 -3.78 -18.48
N ARG A 5 6.97 -2.62 -18.61
CA ARG A 5 6.09 -2.08 -17.57
C ARG A 5 4.87 -2.99 -17.41
N LEU A 6 4.64 -3.47 -16.19
CA LEU A 6 3.49 -4.30 -15.83
C LEU A 6 2.30 -3.39 -15.52
N LYS A 7 1.47 -3.10 -16.53
CA LYS A 7 0.35 -2.15 -16.46
C LYS A 7 -0.69 -2.55 -15.40
N GLU A 8 -0.96 -3.85 -15.28
CA GLU A 8 -1.86 -4.43 -14.31
C GLU A 8 -1.46 -4.12 -12.86
N LEU A 9 -0.17 -3.99 -12.56
CA LEU A 9 0.29 -3.62 -11.22
C LEU A 9 0.05 -2.15 -10.89
N ASP A 10 -0.04 -1.28 -11.90
CA ASP A 10 -0.41 0.12 -11.67
C ASP A 10 -1.89 0.25 -11.31
N ILE A 11 -2.76 -0.56 -11.94
CA ILE A 11 -4.18 -0.63 -11.60
C ILE A 11 -4.38 -1.29 -10.22
N LEU A 12 -3.69 -2.38 -9.93
CA LEU A 12 -3.79 -3.02 -8.61
C LEU A 12 -3.36 -2.07 -7.48
N ARG A 13 -2.35 -1.23 -7.74
CA ARG A 13 -1.93 -0.18 -6.80
C ARG A 13 -3.00 0.90 -6.61
N ALA A 14 -3.73 1.24 -7.67
CA ALA A 14 -4.86 2.17 -7.59
C ALA A 14 -5.99 1.61 -6.72
N PHE A 15 -6.37 0.34 -6.92
CA PHE A 15 -7.36 -0.32 -6.06
C PHE A 15 -6.93 -0.37 -4.60
N ALA A 16 -5.67 -0.76 -4.34
CA ALA A 16 -5.14 -0.78 -2.98
C ALA A 16 -5.21 0.61 -2.32
N PHE A 17 -4.94 1.69 -3.06
CA PHE A 17 -5.10 3.05 -2.54
C PHE A 17 -6.56 3.41 -2.25
N ILE A 18 -7.47 3.14 -3.19
CA ILE A 18 -8.91 3.41 -3.03
C ILE A 18 -9.45 2.67 -1.80
N PHE A 19 -9.01 1.44 -1.57
CA PHE A 19 -9.38 0.66 -0.39
C PHE A 19 -8.78 1.21 0.91
N VAL A 20 -7.55 1.71 0.92
CA VAL A 20 -7.05 2.38 2.13
C VAL A 20 -7.92 3.60 2.49
N VAL A 21 -8.32 4.39 1.50
CA VAL A 21 -9.23 5.53 1.75
C VAL A 21 -10.59 5.04 2.24
N GLU A 22 -11.11 3.95 1.69
CA GLU A 22 -12.35 3.32 2.12
C GLU A 22 -12.32 2.93 3.62
N GLN A 23 -11.23 2.30 4.07
CA GLN A 23 -11.05 1.92 5.48
C GLN A 23 -11.13 3.12 6.46
N HIS A 24 -10.85 4.33 6.00
CA HIS A 24 -10.85 5.56 6.79
C HIS A 24 -12.04 6.48 6.50
N THR A 25 -13.01 6.00 5.72
CA THR A 25 -14.26 6.72 5.40
C THR A 25 -15.44 5.86 5.81
N MET A 26 -16.21 5.26 4.90
CA MET A 26 -17.37 4.45 5.27
C MET A 26 -16.97 3.25 6.12
N GLY A 27 -15.89 2.54 5.76
CA GLY A 27 -15.33 1.47 6.57
C GLY A 27 -14.84 1.89 7.97
N GLY A 28 -14.67 3.19 8.25
CA GLY A 28 -14.35 3.70 9.58
C GLY A 28 -15.58 4.06 10.43
N TYR A 29 -16.77 4.11 9.83
CA TYR A 29 -17.98 4.67 10.45
C TYR A 29 -18.92 3.64 11.06
N PHE A 30 -18.64 2.34 10.93
CA PHE A 30 -19.48 1.29 11.52
C PHE A 30 -19.56 1.33 13.07
N ASN A 31 -18.67 2.04 13.76
CA ASN A 31 -18.66 2.18 15.22
C ASN A 31 -19.38 3.44 15.73
N ILE A 32 -20.01 4.22 14.85
CA ILE A 32 -20.71 5.44 15.26
C ILE A 32 -21.95 5.07 16.08
N LYS A 33 -22.10 5.69 17.25
CA LYS A 33 -23.26 5.47 18.13
C LYS A 33 -24.55 5.92 17.42
N GLY A 34 -25.56 5.05 17.43
CA GLY A 34 -26.90 5.37 16.93
C GLY A 34 -27.08 5.28 15.41
N ILE A 35 -26.14 4.68 14.66
CA ILE A 35 -26.37 4.37 13.25
C ILE A 35 -27.42 3.27 13.09
N SER A 36 -28.17 3.31 11.99
CA SER A 36 -29.11 2.24 11.65
C SER A 36 -28.37 0.93 11.37
N TYR A 37 -29.03 -0.20 11.59
CA TYR A 37 -28.48 -1.52 11.27
C TYR A 37 -28.13 -1.65 9.78
N PHE A 38 -28.96 -1.10 8.90
CA PHE A 38 -28.68 -1.05 7.46
C PHE A 38 -27.38 -0.31 7.14
N TYR A 39 -27.09 0.82 7.80
CA TYR A 39 -25.83 1.55 7.58
C TYR A 39 -24.64 0.77 8.15
N TYR A 40 -24.82 0.13 9.31
CA TYR A 40 -23.82 -0.76 9.88
C TYR A 40 -23.44 -1.90 8.91
N GLU A 41 -24.42 -2.55 8.29
CA GLU A 41 -24.21 -3.61 7.30
C GLU A 41 -23.41 -3.12 6.09
N ILE A 42 -23.78 -1.97 5.52
CA ILE A 42 -23.06 -1.37 4.39
C ILE A 42 -21.62 -1.02 4.77
N PHE A 43 -21.41 -0.39 5.93
CA PHE A 43 -20.08 0.01 6.37
C PHE A 43 -19.18 -1.19 6.67
N LYS A 44 -19.72 -2.26 7.27
CA LYS A 44 -19.00 -3.52 7.46
C LYS A 44 -18.69 -4.21 6.14
N PHE A 45 -19.59 -4.16 5.16
CA PHE A 45 -19.34 -4.70 3.83
C PHE A 45 -18.17 -3.99 3.16
N MET A 46 -18.20 -2.64 3.14
CA MET A 46 -17.14 -1.83 2.54
C MET A 46 -15.81 -1.96 3.28
N TYR A 47 -15.84 -2.00 4.62
CA TYR A 47 -14.65 -2.27 5.44
C TYR A 47 -14.04 -3.64 5.10
N THR A 48 -14.87 -4.68 5.02
CA THR A 48 -14.43 -6.05 4.68
C THR A 48 -13.77 -6.05 3.32
N LEU A 49 -14.41 -5.44 2.31
CA LEU A 49 -13.92 -5.35 0.93
C LEU A 49 -12.54 -4.70 0.85
N ALA A 50 -12.35 -3.63 1.63
CA ALA A 50 -11.14 -2.85 1.64
C ALA A 50 -10.02 -3.43 2.54
N LYS A 51 -10.35 -4.35 3.45
CA LYS A 51 -9.43 -4.96 4.43
C LYS A 51 -8.09 -5.46 3.85
N PRO A 52 -8.03 -6.08 2.65
CA PRO A 52 -6.78 -6.59 2.07
C PRO A 52 -5.83 -5.52 1.49
N ALA A 53 -6.18 -4.24 1.52
CA ALA A 53 -5.44 -3.17 0.84
C ALA A 53 -3.94 -3.13 1.16
N VAL A 54 -3.59 -3.19 2.45
CA VAL A 54 -2.19 -3.16 2.89
C VAL A 54 -1.44 -4.40 2.42
N ALA A 55 -2.04 -5.58 2.53
CA ALA A 55 -1.46 -6.81 2.01
C ALA A 55 -1.20 -6.74 0.50
N ALA A 56 -2.12 -6.14 -0.26
CA ALA A 56 -1.92 -5.88 -1.69
C ALA A 56 -0.73 -4.96 -1.96
N PHE A 57 -0.58 -3.85 -1.20
CA PHE A 57 0.59 -2.96 -1.32
C PHE A 57 1.91 -3.66 -1.01
N ILE A 58 1.94 -4.51 0.01
CA ILE A 58 3.12 -5.29 0.38
C ILE A 58 3.45 -6.30 -0.73
N CYS A 59 2.46 -7.00 -1.27
CA CYS A 59 2.62 -7.91 -2.40
C CYS A 59 3.16 -7.19 -3.64
N ILE A 60 2.56 -6.06 -4.03
CA ILE A 60 3.05 -5.22 -5.15
C ILE A 60 4.51 -4.81 -4.90
N SER A 61 4.85 -4.43 -3.67
CA SER A 61 6.23 -4.05 -3.31
C SER A 61 7.19 -5.23 -3.53
N GLY A 62 6.82 -6.43 -3.10
CA GLY A 62 7.58 -7.66 -3.36
C GLY A 62 7.77 -7.96 -4.85
N ILE A 63 6.69 -7.80 -5.65
CA ILE A 63 6.75 -8.01 -7.10
C ILE A 63 7.71 -7.01 -7.75
N VAL A 64 7.46 -5.70 -7.55
CA VAL A 64 8.20 -4.64 -8.23
C VAL A 64 9.69 -4.68 -7.88
N ILE A 65 10.02 -4.92 -6.61
CA ILE A 65 11.40 -4.98 -6.16
C ILE A 65 12.12 -6.16 -6.79
N SER A 66 11.55 -7.36 -6.70
CA SER A 66 12.19 -8.58 -7.24
C SER A 66 12.30 -8.53 -8.75
N TYR A 67 11.22 -8.15 -9.44
CA TYR A 67 11.17 -8.08 -10.90
C TYR A 67 12.22 -7.12 -11.48
N SER A 68 12.43 -5.98 -10.83
CA SER A 68 13.40 -4.97 -11.30
C SER A 68 14.83 -5.19 -10.81
N SER A 69 15.03 -5.79 -9.64
CA SER A 69 16.32 -5.80 -8.94
C SER A 69 17.12 -7.09 -9.12
N LEU A 70 16.51 -8.21 -9.53
CA LEU A 70 17.23 -9.48 -9.66
C LEU A 70 18.39 -9.43 -10.68
N LYS A 71 18.27 -8.59 -11.72
CA LYS A 71 19.29 -8.50 -12.78
C LYS A 71 20.43 -7.53 -12.48
N LYS A 72 20.08 -6.35 -11.95
CA LYS A 72 21.04 -5.27 -11.68
C LYS A 72 20.64 -4.58 -10.38
N PHE A 73 21.20 -5.04 -9.26
CA PHE A 73 21.02 -4.41 -7.97
C PHE A 73 22.27 -3.65 -7.57
N VAL A 74 22.15 -2.32 -7.49
CA VAL A 74 23.19 -1.45 -6.94
C VAL A 74 22.67 -0.89 -5.63
N VAL A 75 23.20 -1.41 -4.52
CA VAL A 75 22.73 -1.13 -3.14
C VAL A 75 22.63 0.38 -2.88
N LYS A 76 23.70 1.13 -3.19
CA LYS A 76 23.75 2.60 -3.01
C LYS A 76 22.62 3.31 -3.78
N LYS A 77 22.44 2.99 -5.06
CA LYS A 77 21.40 3.59 -5.91
C LYS A 77 19.99 3.24 -5.45
N TYR A 78 19.80 2.03 -4.89
CA TYR A 78 18.55 1.61 -4.30
C TYR A 78 18.19 2.46 -3.08
N TYR A 79 19.10 2.55 -2.10
CA TYR A 79 18.83 3.28 -0.86
C TYR A 79 18.66 4.78 -1.09
N ILE A 80 19.45 5.41 -1.97
CA ILE A 80 19.26 6.82 -2.32
C ILE A 80 17.85 7.05 -2.88
N LYS A 81 17.39 6.19 -3.80
CA LYS A 81 16.03 6.31 -4.36
C LYS A 81 14.95 6.13 -3.29
N LYS A 82 15.12 5.19 -2.36
CA LYS A 82 14.14 4.96 -1.29
C LYS A 82 14.15 6.09 -0.25
N ALA A 83 15.33 6.61 0.07
CA ALA A 83 15.47 7.78 0.92
C ALA A 83 14.72 8.97 0.32
N VAL A 84 15.04 9.32 -0.93
CA VAL A 84 14.48 10.51 -1.58
C VAL A 84 12.98 10.40 -1.88
N TYR A 85 12.52 9.28 -2.43
CA TYR A 85 11.16 9.16 -2.95
C TYR A 85 10.19 8.48 -1.98
N ILE A 86 10.65 8.00 -0.83
CA ILE A 86 9.78 7.34 0.16
C ILE A 86 10.03 7.88 1.56
N PHE A 87 11.27 7.78 2.06
CA PHE A 87 11.58 8.12 3.44
C PHE A 87 11.41 9.63 3.72
N ILE A 88 11.98 10.51 2.88
CA ILE A 88 11.83 11.96 3.06
C ILE A 88 10.36 12.39 3.00
N PRO A 89 9.56 12.03 1.98
CA PRO A 89 8.12 12.31 1.99
C PRO A 89 7.43 11.83 3.26
N TYR A 90 7.73 10.62 3.70
CA TYR A 90 7.14 10.06 4.90
C TYR A 90 7.51 10.85 6.17
N VAL A 91 8.78 11.25 6.33
CA VAL A 91 9.22 12.08 7.46
C VAL A 91 8.55 13.45 7.43
N LEU A 92 8.49 14.11 6.26
CA LEU A 92 7.83 15.41 6.11
C LEU A 92 6.35 15.32 6.48
N TRP A 93 5.61 14.33 5.97
CA TRP A 93 4.22 14.13 6.38
C TRP A 93 4.10 13.78 7.86
N SER A 94 5.02 13.00 8.42
CA SER A 94 5.03 12.70 9.86
C SER A 94 5.13 13.98 10.70
N ILE A 95 5.99 14.93 10.32
CA ILE A 95 6.09 16.25 10.98
C ILE A 95 4.76 17.01 10.86
N VAL A 96 4.15 17.04 9.67
CA VAL A 96 2.84 17.68 9.46
C VAL A 96 1.76 17.07 10.37
N TYR A 97 1.70 15.75 10.48
CA TYR A 97 0.74 15.07 11.36
C TYR A 97 1.03 15.29 12.84
N MET A 98 2.30 15.26 13.25
CA MET A 98 2.70 15.55 14.62
C MET A 98 2.28 16.96 15.03
N HIS A 99 2.50 17.95 14.15
CA HIS A 99 2.00 19.31 14.36
C HIS A 99 0.47 19.35 14.44
N TYR A 100 -0.22 18.74 13.48
CA TYR A 100 -1.68 18.74 13.42
C TYR A 100 -2.33 18.08 14.66
N PHE A 101 -1.75 16.98 15.15
CA PHE A 101 -2.21 16.29 16.36
C PHE A 101 -1.60 16.82 17.66
N LYS A 102 -0.87 17.96 17.61
CA LYS A 102 -0.22 18.61 18.76
C LYS A 102 0.71 17.67 19.54
N LYS A 103 1.42 16.78 18.84
CA LYS A 103 2.48 15.93 19.39
C LYS A 103 3.79 16.72 19.50
N ASN A 104 4.68 16.30 20.40
CA ASN A 104 6.00 16.90 20.54
C ASN A 104 6.86 16.68 19.28
N ILE A 105 7.59 17.69 18.83
CA ILE A 105 8.37 17.69 17.55
C ILE A 105 9.88 17.68 17.81
N ASN A 106 10.33 17.40 19.03
CA ASN A 106 11.77 17.21 19.27
C ASN A 106 12.32 16.01 18.45
N ILE A 107 13.63 15.99 18.23
CA ILE A 107 14.27 14.97 17.39
C ILE A 107 14.06 13.54 17.91
N PRO A 108 14.22 13.22 19.21
CA PRO A 108 13.97 11.87 19.72
C PRO A 108 12.54 11.39 19.48
N ASP A 109 11.54 12.23 19.75
CA ASP A 109 10.12 11.89 19.54
C ASP A 109 9.82 11.73 18.06
N LEU A 110 10.34 12.61 17.19
CA LEU A 110 10.19 12.46 15.74
C LEU A 110 10.76 11.13 15.25
N CYS A 111 11.97 10.75 15.68
CA CYS A 111 12.58 9.47 15.34
C CYS A 111 11.70 8.29 15.76
N MET A 112 11.21 8.30 17.01
CA MET A 112 10.35 7.24 17.53
C MET A 112 9.00 7.17 16.81
N GLN A 113 8.37 8.31 16.52
CA GLN A 113 7.09 8.40 15.81
C GLN A 113 7.22 7.94 14.35
N VAL A 114 8.33 8.24 13.67
CA VAL A 114 8.62 7.78 12.30
C VAL A 114 8.89 6.28 12.26
N LEU A 115 9.66 5.73 13.20
CA LEU A 115 9.96 4.29 13.23
C LEU A 115 8.74 3.44 13.61
N SER A 116 7.92 3.92 14.54
CA SER A 116 6.67 3.28 14.98
C SER A 116 5.49 3.52 14.02
N GLY A 117 5.60 4.47 13.09
CA GLY A 117 4.46 4.91 12.28
C GLY A 117 3.31 5.46 13.11
N ASP A 118 3.61 6.07 14.26
CA ASP A 118 2.62 6.62 15.16
C ASP A 118 2.31 8.10 14.90
N ALA A 119 3.11 8.80 14.09
CA ALA A 119 2.92 10.23 13.79
C ALA A 119 1.47 10.57 13.37
N GLY A 120 0.81 9.66 12.66
CA GLY A 120 -0.64 9.64 12.43
C GLY A 120 -1.15 8.20 12.44
N TYR A 121 -2.42 7.98 12.81
CA TYR A 121 -2.95 6.64 13.04
C TYR A 121 -2.88 5.72 11.80
N HIS A 122 -2.97 6.26 10.59
CA HIS A 122 -2.91 5.52 9.33
C HIS A 122 -1.48 5.22 8.87
N LEU A 123 -0.46 5.91 9.41
CA LEU A 123 0.94 5.85 8.96
C LEU A 123 1.69 4.60 9.41
N TRP A 124 1.06 3.71 10.19
CA TRP A 124 1.67 2.48 10.67
C TRP A 124 2.27 1.62 9.54
N TYR A 125 1.61 1.59 8.37
CA TYR A 125 2.11 0.88 7.19
C TYR A 125 3.45 1.45 6.71
N MET A 126 3.65 2.77 6.80
CA MET A 126 4.92 3.39 6.41
C MET A 126 6.04 3.08 7.39
N GLY A 127 5.76 3.11 8.70
CA GLY A 127 6.72 2.68 9.71
C GLY A 127 7.18 1.24 9.46
N MET A 128 6.27 0.36 9.05
CA MET A 128 6.57 -1.02 8.68
C MET A 128 7.37 -1.12 7.36
N ILE A 129 6.91 -0.51 6.26
CA ILE A 129 7.57 -0.67 4.95
C ILE A 129 8.99 -0.07 4.90
N VAL A 130 9.24 1.03 5.62
CA VAL A 130 10.58 1.62 5.71
C VAL A 130 11.55 0.64 6.36
N ARG A 131 11.15 -0.03 7.44
CA ARG A 131 11.95 -1.07 8.08
C ARG A 131 12.14 -2.28 7.18
N LEU A 132 11.12 -2.68 6.41
CA LEU A 132 11.27 -3.72 5.39
C LEU A 132 12.35 -3.38 4.36
N PHE A 133 12.48 -2.11 3.95
CA PHE A 133 13.50 -1.69 3.00
C PHE A 133 14.93 -1.79 3.55
N ILE A 134 15.13 -1.72 4.86
CA ILE A 134 16.43 -1.93 5.52
C ILE A 134 16.87 -3.39 5.35
N TYR A 135 15.95 -4.35 5.49
CA TYR A 135 16.24 -5.77 5.35
C TYR A 135 16.41 -6.22 3.88
N LEU A 136 16.09 -5.36 2.92
CA LEU A 136 15.97 -5.76 1.53
C LEU A 136 17.27 -6.32 0.90
N PRO A 137 18.48 -5.77 1.14
CA PRO A 137 19.70 -6.35 0.55
C PRO A 137 19.91 -7.81 0.95
N ILE A 138 19.61 -8.14 2.21
CA ILE A 138 19.70 -9.51 2.73
C ILE A 138 18.65 -10.38 2.05
N ILE A 139 17.40 -9.90 1.96
CA ILE A 139 16.33 -10.62 1.26
C ILE A 139 16.75 -10.88 -0.19
N LEU A 140 17.21 -9.88 -0.94
CA LEU A 140 17.64 -10.04 -2.33
C LEU A 140 18.83 -10.99 -2.48
N TRP A 141 19.76 -11.01 -1.52
CA TRP A 141 20.87 -11.96 -1.52
C TRP A 141 20.37 -13.40 -1.39
N ILE A 142 19.48 -13.68 -0.42
CA ILE A 142 18.82 -14.99 -0.25
C ILE A 142 18.04 -15.37 -1.53
N LEU A 143 17.27 -14.43 -2.08
CA LEU A 143 16.45 -14.68 -3.28
C LEU A 143 17.28 -15.04 -4.51
N LYS A 144 18.46 -14.44 -4.69
CA LYS A 144 19.37 -14.84 -5.77
C LYS A 144 19.82 -16.29 -5.61
N LYS A 145 20.09 -16.74 -4.38
CA LYS A 145 20.46 -18.13 -4.07
C LYS A 145 19.31 -19.09 -4.32
N ILE A 146 18.07 -18.71 -4.00
CA ILE A 146 16.86 -19.51 -4.28
C ILE A 146 16.55 -19.55 -5.78
N HIS A 147 16.73 -18.43 -6.49
CA HIS A 147 16.34 -18.32 -7.91
C HIS A 147 17.08 -19.32 -8.81
N VAL A 148 18.36 -19.58 -8.53
CA VAL A 148 19.19 -20.53 -9.29
C VAL A 148 18.88 -22.00 -9.01
N GLN A 149 18.04 -22.29 -8.01
CA GLN A 149 17.66 -23.66 -7.65
C GLN A 149 16.58 -24.23 -8.56
N SER A 150 16.40 -25.55 -8.50
CA SER A 150 15.34 -26.26 -9.23
C SER A 150 13.95 -25.72 -8.86
N PHE A 151 13.00 -25.83 -9.80
CA PHE A 151 11.63 -25.37 -9.60
C PHE A 151 10.97 -26.00 -8.35
N ILE A 152 11.21 -27.30 -8.13
CA ILE A 152 10.70 -28.06 -6.98
C ILE A 152 11.24 -27.47 -5.67
N LEU A 153 12.56 -27.23 -5.58
CA LEU A 153 13.15 -26.66 -4.38
C LEU A 153 12.63 -25.24 -4.10
N ARG A 154 12.46 -24.42 -5.16
CA ARG A 154 11.85 -23.09 -5.01
C ARG A 154 10.45 -23.20 -4.42
N ILE A 155 9.59 -24.02 -5.01
CA ILE A 155 8.22 -24.23 -4.49
C ILE A 155 8.25 -24.70 -3.03
N SER A 156 9.09 -25.68 -2.72
CA SER A 156 9.22 -26.20 -1.35
C SER A 156 9.58 -25.07 -0.38
N VAL A 157 10.56 -24.23 -0.70
CA VAL A 157 10.95 -23.09 0.16
C VAL A 157 9.78 -22.12 0.36
N PHE A 158 9.05 -21.77 -0.70
CA PHE A 158 7.91 -20.86 -0.59
C PHE A 158 6.74 -21.47 0.20
N ILE A 159 6.47 -22.78 0.05
CA ILE A 159 5.46 -23.49 0.83
C ILE A 159 5.86 -23.53 2.30
N THR A 160 7.09 -23.91 2.63
CA THR A 160 7.59 -23.96 4.01
C THR A 160 7.47 -22.59 4.68
N ILE A 161 7.80 -21.52 3.97
CA ILE A 161 7.66 -20.14 4.47
C ILE A 161 6.18 -19.75 4.65
N ALA A 162 5.30 -20.16 3.74
CA ALA A 162 3.86 -19.89 3.88
C ALA A 162 3.26 -20.63 5.08
N LEU A 163 3.69 -21.87 5.34
CA LEU A 163 3.29 -22.65 6.51
C LEU A 163 3.85 -22.04 7.80
N SER A 164 5.12 -21.62 7.82
CA SER A 164 5.69 -20.97 9.00
C SER A 164 5.00 -19.65 9.34
N TYR A 165 4.49 -18.93 8.34
CA TYR A 165 3.68 -17.73 8.58
C TYR A 165 2.40 -18.01 9.38
N TYR A 166 1.77 -19.17 9.18
CA TYR A 166 0.59 -19.54 9.94
C TYR A 166 0.90 -19.60 11.44
N GLU A 167 2.00 -20.25 11.82
CA GLU A 167 2.47 -20.31 13.21
C GLU A 167 2.86 -18.93 13.74
N VAL A 168 3.58 -18.12 12.96
CA VAL A 168 3.94 -16.75 13.33
C VAL A 168 2.69 -15.89 13.57
N SER A 169 1.68 -15.99 12.70
CA SER A 169 0.42 -15.27 12.84
C SER A 169 -0.35 -15.74 14.08
N LYS A 170 -0.36 -17.06 14.35
CA LYS A 170 -1.02 -17.65 15.52
C LYS A 170 -0.44 -17.13 16.83
N TYR A 171 0.89 -17.07 16.94
CA TYR A 171 1.59 -16.65 18.15
C TYR A 171 2.07 -15.20 18.12
N GLN A 172 1.56 -14.37 17.21
CA GLN A 172 2.01 -12.98 17.04
C GLN A 172 2.07 -12.19 18.35
N ASN A 173 1.01 -12.25 19.16
CA ASN A 173 0.96 -11.52 20.44
C ASN A 173 2.05 -11.99 21.41
N VAL A 174 2.23 -13.31 21.53
CA VAL A 174 3.24 -13.92 22.41
C VAL A 174 4.66 -13.59 21.92
N ILE A 175 4.89 -13.66 20.61
CA ILE A 175 6.18 -13.31 19.99
C ILE A 175 6.49 -11.84 20.25
N SER A 176 5.51 -10.96 20.02
CA SER A 176 5.68 -9.52 20.18
C SER A 176 5.99 -9.15 21.64
N ASP A 177 5.22 -9.72 22.58
CA ASP A 177 5.38 -9.51 24.02
C ASP A 177 6.76 -9.95 24.53
N LYS A 178 7.20 -11.17 24.17
CA LYS A 178 8.53 -11.65 24.53
C LYS A 178 9.66 -10.80 23.93
N VAL A 179 9.53 -10.40 22.67
CA VAL A 179 10.54 -9.59 21.99
C VAL A 179 10.62 -8.19 22.59
N ILE A 180 9.49 -7.56 22.92
CA ILE A 180 9.51 -6.21 23.49
C ILE A 180 10.12 -6.22 24.88
N HIS A 181 9.77 -7.18 25.75
CA HIS A 181 10.32 -7.28 27.10
C HIS A 181 11.78 -7.75 27.14
N PHE A 182 12.24 -8.44 26.09
CA PHE A 182 13.67 -8.74 25.92
C PHE A 182 14.49 -7.50 25.57
N ILE A 183 13.93 -6.57 24.78
CA ILE A 183 14.64 -5.35 24.33
C ILE A 183 14.48 -4.20 25.36
N PHE A 184 13.32 -4.10 26.00
CA PHE A 184 12.96 -3.02 26.91
C PHE A 184 12.35 -3.57 28.20
N ASN A 185 12.90 -3.18 29.36
CA ASN A 185 12.39 -3.65 30.65
C ASN A 185 10.94 -3.18 30.91
N ASN A 186 10.65 -1.90 30.64
CA ASN A 186 9.32 -1.29 30.74
C ASN A 186 9.00 -0.50 29.45
N PRO A 187 8.46 -1.16 28.40
CA PRO A 187 8.27 -0.52 27.11
C PRO A 187 7.14 0.51 27.12
N THR A 188 7.40 1.67 26.52
CA THR A 188 6.37 2.67 26.20
C THR A 188 5.44 2.17 25.10
N ALA A 189 4.25 2.77 24.98
CA ALA A 189 3.29 2.44 23.92
C ALA A 189 3.87 2.55 22.50
N VAL A 190 4.75 3.55 22.27
CA VAL A 190 5.41 3.75 20.98
C VAL A 190 6.40 2.62 20.70
N GLN A 191 7.17 2.18 21.70
CA GLN A 191 8.09 1.04 21.57
C GLN A 191 7.33 -0.27 21.32
N MET A 192 6.25 -0.54 22.06
CA MET A 192 5.37 -1.69 21.79
C MET A 192 4.86 -1.68 20.35
N LYS A 193 4.43 -0.51 19.86
CA LYS A 193 3.95 -0.37 18.49
C LYS A 193 5.03 -0.72 17.47
N ILE A 194 6.29 -0.32 17.67
CA ILE A 194 7.40 -0.70 16.78
C ILE A 194 7.44 -2.22 16.57
N ILE A 195 7.40 -3.01 17.66
CA ILE A 195 7.44 -4.47 17.54
C ILE A 195 6.14 -5.02 16.92
N ASN A 196 4.97 -4.55 17.39
CA ASN A 196 3.66 -5.02 16.93
C ASN A 196 3.42 -4.81 15.42
N ILE A 197 3.95 -3.74 14.84
CA ILE A 197 3.85 -3.45 13.40
C ILE A 197 5.12 -3.85 12.63
N SER A 198 5.85 -4.85 13.12
CA SER A 198 7.03 -5.39 12.44
C SER A 198 6.68 -5.97 11.05
N PRO A 199 7.54 -5.78 10.02
CA PRO A 199 7.38 -6.47 8.73
C PRO A 199 7.29 -7.99 8.84
N PHE A 200 7.84 -8.56 9.93
CA PHE A 200 7.77 -9.99 10.22
C PHE A 200 6.31 -10.48 10.30
N PHE A 201 5.38 -9.71 10.86
CA PHE A 201 3.97 -10.14 10.92
C PHE A 201 3.22 -10.02 9.58
N TRP A 202 3.88 -9.50 8.55
CA TRP A 202 3.31 -9.29 7.21
C TRP A 202 4.11 -9.97 6.09
N PHE A 203 5.11 -10.81 6.43
CA PHE A 203 6.07 -11.32 5.45
C PHE A 203 5.41 -12.18 4.36
N LEU A 204 4.31 -12.87 4.66
CA LEU A 204 3.61 -13.75 3.69
C LEU A 204 3.30 -13.01 2.39
N TYR A 205 2.70 -11.83 2.49
CA TYR A 205 2.28 -11.06 1.31
C TYR A 205 3.47 -10.55 0.51
N PHE A 206 4.55 -10.18 1.20
CA PHE A 206 5.79 -9.75 0.55
C PHE A 206 6.44 -10.89 -0.23
N ILE A 207 6.52 -12.06 0.41
CA ILE A 207 7.10 -13.28 -0.15
C ILE A 207 6.24 -13.84 -1.28
N MET A 208 4.92 -13.75 -1.18
CA MET A 208 4.01 -14.03 -2.29
C MET A 208 4.33 -13.13 -3.48
N GLY A 209 4.54 -11.83 -3.26
CA GLY A 209 4.94 -10.91 -4.32
C GLY A 209 6.29 -11.27 -4.96
N ILE A 210 7.25 -11.72 -4.15
CA ILE A 210 8.54 -12.21 -4.66
C ILE A 210 8.36 -13.46 -5.53
N TYR A 211 7.59 -14.45 -5.07
CA TYR A 211 7.31 -15.67 -5.81
C TYR A 211 6.67 -15.38 -7.17
N ILE A 212 5.69 -14.46 -7.18
CA ILE A 212 5.03 -13.97 -8.39
C ILE A 212 6.04 -13.35 -9.34
N ALA A 213 6.94 -12.49 -8.86
CA ALA A 213 7.94 -11.86 -9.72
C ALA A 213 8.91 -12.87 -10.36
N LEU A 214 9.32 -13.91 -9.61
CA LEU A 214 10.23 -14.94 -10.11
C LEU A 214 9.61 -15.81 -11.21
N ASN A 215 8.28 -15.94 -11.21
CA ASN A 215 7.54 -16.83 -12.10
C ASN A 215 6.43 -16.08 -12.86
N TYR A 216 6.63 -14.78 -13.16
CA TYR A 216 5.55 -13.86 -13.52
C TYR A 216 4.69 -14.32 -14.71
N GLU A 217 5.33 -14.78 -15.79
CA GLU A 217 4.61 -15.24 -16.99
C GLU A 217 3.75 -16.48 -16.70
N ILE A 218 4.31 -17.43 -15.94
CA ILE A 218 3.60 -18.66 -15.52
C ILE A 218 2.44 -18.27 -14.60
N PHE A 219 2.69 -17.42 -13.61
CA PHE A 219 1.70 -16.91 -12.68
C PHE A 219 0.52 -16.27 -13.42
N LYS A 220 0.80 -15.30 -14.31
CA LYS A 220 -0.24 -14.59 -15.06
C LYS A 220 -1.08 -15.55 -15.90
N ARG A 221 -0.44 -16.47 -16.61
CA ARG A 221 -1.14 -17.50 -17.40
C ARG A 221 -2.03 -18.38 -16.53
N THR A 222 -1.51 -18.87 -15.40
CA THR A 222 -2.26 -19.76 -14.48
C THR A 222 -3.43 -19.03 -13.83
N VAL A 223 -3.23 -17.82 -13.32
CA VAL A 223 -4.31 -17.03 -12.69
C VAL A 223 -5.43 -16.71 -13.69
N LEU A 224 -5.09 -16.39 -14.94
CA LEU A 224 -6.10 -16.15 -15.98
C LEU A 224 -6.81 -17.43 -16.43
N LYS A 225 -6.10 -18.56 -16.47
CA LYS A 225 -6.68 -19.89 -16.75
C LYS A 225 -7.74 -20.26 -15.71
N PHE A 226 -7.45 -20.04 -14.43
CA PHE A 226 -8.34 -20.39 -13.31
C PHE A 226 -9.17 -19.21 -12.79
N LYS A 227 -9.35 -18.15 -13.59
CA LYS A 227 -10.00 -16.91 -13.14
C LYS A 227 -11.40 -17.13 -12.53
N GLY A 228 -12.21 -18.02 -13.11
CA GLY A 228 -13.57 -18.31 -12.61
C GLY A 228 -13.54 -18.92 -11.22
N LEU A 229 -12.71 -19.95 -11.01
CA LEU A 229 -12.52 -20.59 -9.72
C LEU A 229 -12.00 -19.59 -8.68
N ILE A 230 -10.99 -18.78 -9.02
CA ILE A 230 -10.42 -17.78 -8.12
C ILE A 230 -11.49 -16.76 -7.68
N ILE A 231 -12.33 -16.28 -8.60
CA ILE A 231 -13.40 -15.32 -8.28
C ILE A 231 -14.49 -15.97 -7.41
N VAL A 232 -14.92 -17.19 -7.71
CA VAL A 232 -15.90 -17.92 -6.89
C VAL A 232 -15.37 -18.18 -5.48
N THR A 233 -14.13 -18.65 -5.36
CA THR A 233 -13.47 -18.85 -4.05
C THR A 233 -13.33 -17.51 -3.31
N TYR A 234 -12.97 -16.43 -3.99
CA TYR A 234 -12.91 -15.10 -3.39
C TYR A 234 -14.27 -14.65 -2.86
N ILE A 235 -15.36 -14.83 -3.61
CA ILE A 235 -16.71 -14.45 -3.16
C ILE A 235 -17.11 -15.23 -1.91
N GLY A 236 -16.84 -16.55 -1.86
CA GLY A 236 -17.10 -17.36 -0.67
C GLY A 236 -16.29 -16.91 0.55
N LEU A 237 -14.99 -16.66 0.37
CA LEU A 237 -14.10 -16.17 1.43
C LEU A 237 -14.45 -14.75 1.89
N PHE A 238 -14.84 -13.88 0.97
CA PHE A 238 -15.33 -12.54 1.27
C PHE A 238 -16.62 -12.58 2.07
N THR A 239 -17.56 -13.45 1.69
CA THR A 239 -18.82 -13.65 2.42
C THR A 239 -18.54 -14.13 3.84
N TYR A 240 -17.66 -15.13 4.00
CA TYR A 240 -17.23 -15.57 5.33
C TYR A 240 -16.58 -14.44 6.14
N ALA A 241 -15.68 -13.67 5.54
CA ALA A 241 -15.02 -12.55 6.22
C ALA A 241 -16.03 -11.48 6.64
N TYR A 242 -17.01 -11.18 5.80
CA TYR A 242 -18.09 -10.25 6.10
C TYR A 242 -18.97 -10.76 7.25
N LEU A 243 -19.42 -12.02 7.19
CA LEU A 243 -20.19 -12.63 8.27
C LEU A 243 -19.41 -12.66 9.59
N ASN A 244 -18.09 -12.86 9.53
CA ASN A 244 -17.25 -12.79 10.72
C ASN A 244 -17.15 -11.36 11.27
N GLU A 245 -17.02 -10.35 10.41
CA GLU A 245 -17.03 -8.94 10.79
C GLU A 245 -18.37 -8.50 11.41
N MET A 246 -19.46 -9.15 10.99
CA MET A 246 -20.81 -9.02 11.56
C MET A 246 -21.00 -9.85 12.85
N ASN A 247 -19.96 -10.54 13.33
CA ASN A 247 -19.99 -11.47 14.48
C ASN A 247 -20.98 -12.64 14.33
N MET A 248 -21.33 -13.04 13.10
CA MET A 248 -22.26 -14.13 12.82
C MET A 248 -21.57 -15.50 12.72
N VAL A 249 -20.26 -15.52 12.48
CA VAL A 249 -19.45 -16.74 12.42
C VAL A 249 -18.15 -16.56 13.19
N PRO A 250 -17.59 -17.62 13.80
CA PRO A 250 -16.34 -17.52 14.56
C PRO A 250 -15.14 -17.23 13.67
N PHE A 251 -14.14 -16.55 14.22
CA PHE A 251 -12.90 -16.24 13.50
C PHE A 251 -12.05 -17.50 13.30
N VAL A 252 -11.73 -17.81 12.05
CA VAL A 252 -10.83 -18.89 11.66
C VAL A 252 -9.66 -18.27 10.90
N ARG A 253 -8.48 -18.30 11.52
CA ARG A 253 -7.25 -17.68 11.00
C ARG A 253 -6.91 -18.14 9.58
N ALA A 254 -6.95 -19.45 9.33
CA ALA A 254 -6.64 -20.01 8.03
C ALA A 254 -7.55 -19.45 6.91
N ILE A 255 -8.86 -19.34 7.18
CA ILE A 255 -9.82 -18.79 6.23
C ILE A 255 -9.54 -17.31 5.98
N TYR A 256 -9.16 -16.54 7.01
CA TYR A 256 -8.77 -15.14 6.85
C TYR A 256 -7.49 -14.94 6.02
N LEU A 257 -6.49 -15.81 6.19
CA LEU A 257 -5.28 -15.78 5.36
C LEU A 257 -5.61 -16.08 3.90
N LEU A 258 -6.44 -17.09 3.66
CA LEU A 258 -6.95 -17.39 2.32
C LEU A 258 -7.74 -16.22 1.75
N TYR A 259 -8.60 -15.58 2.54
CA TYR A 259 -9.36 -14.40 2.13
C TYR A 259 -8.44 -13.31 1.60
N PHE A 260 -7.36 -12.97 2.31
CA PHE A 260 -6.40 -11.95 1.87
C PHE A 260 -5.68 -12.35 0.59
N VAL A 261 -5.22 -13.61 0.48
CA VAL A 261 -4.53 -14.12 -0.71
C VAL A 261 -5.46 -14.08 -1.93
N PHE A 262 -6.67 -14.65 -1.82
CA PHE A 262 -7.64 -14.69 -2.91
C PHE A 262 -8.17 -13.30 -3.27
N SER A 263 -8.25 -12.37 -2.32
CA SER A 263 -8.54 -10.96 -2.62
C SER A 263 -7.49 -10.36 -3.55
N ILE A 264 -6.20 -10.55 -3.24
CA ILE A 264 -5.12 -10.02 -4.08
C ILE A 264 -5.17 -10.64 -5.49
N LEU A 265 -5.46 -11.93 -5.60
CA LEU A 265 -5.61 -12.62 -6.90
C LEU A 265 -6.83 -12.12 -7.69
N ALA A 266 -7.99 -11.99 -7.04
CA ALA A 266 -9.22 -11.48 -7.66
C ALA A 266 -9.03 -10.06 -8.18
N TRP A 267 -8.49 -9.16 -7.36
CA TRP A 267 -8.21 -7.78 -7.77
C TRP A 267 -7.10 -7.69 -8.82
N TYR A 268 -6.14 -8.62 -8.83
CA TYR A 268 -5.17 -8.74 -9.92
C TYR A 268 -5.84 -9.13 -11.24
N ILE A 269 -6.76 -10.10 -11.24
CA ILE A 269 -7.54 -10.49 -12.45
C ILE A 269 -8.29 -9.29 -13.01
N ILE A 270 -9.02 -8.56 -12.14
CA ILE A 270 -9.74 -7.34 -12.52
C ILE A 270 -8.75 -6.31 -13.10
N SER A 271 -7.59 -6.16 -12.47
CA SER A 271 -6.54 -5.24 -12.94
C SER A 271 -6.01 -5.61 -14.32
N VAL A 272 -5.81 -6.90 -14.62
CA VAL A 272 -5.43 -7.36 -15.97
C VAL A 272 -6.50 -6.99 -17.01
N ILE A 273 -7.77 -7.29 -16.72
CA ILE A 273 -8.89 -6.98 -17.62
C ILE A 273 -8.94 -5.47 -17.92
N LEU A 274 -8.85 -4.63 -16.87
CA LEU A 274 -8.91 -3.19 -17.00
C LEU A 274 -7.67 -2.59 -17.68
N SER A 275 -6.50 -3.25 -17.56
CA SER A 275 -5.26 -2.78 -18.18
C SER A 275 -5.23 -2.92 -19.70
N ASN A 276 -6.09 -3.78 -20.26
CA ASN A 276 -6.17 -4.02 -21.70
C ASN A 276 -6.97 -2.94 -22.44
N ARG A 277 -7.74 -2.12 -21.72
CA ARG A 277 -8.55 -1.03 -22.27
C ARG A 277 -7.88 0.32 -21.99
N ALA A 278 -7.67 1.12 -23.03
CA ALA A 278 -6.90 2.37 -22.95
C ALA A 278 -7.49 3.39 -21.96
N VAL A 279 -8.81 3.59 -22.01
CA VAL A 279 -9.52 4.56 -21.15
C VAL A 279 -9.42 4.17 -19.68
N THR A 280 -9.80 2.93 -19.32
CA THR A 280 -9.73 2.45 -17.94
C THR A 280 -8.30 2.41 -17.43
N TYR A 281 -7.35 1.97 -18.25
CA TYR A 281 -5.93 2.04 -17.87
C TYR A 281 -5.51 3.48 -17.56
N SER A 282 -5.87 4.45 -18.38
CA SER A 282 -5.52 5.86 -18.16
C SER A 282 -6.05 6.38 -16.81
N ILE A 283 -7.33 6.11 -16.52
CA ILE A 283 -7.99 6.51 -15.26
C ILE A 283 -7.30 5.87 -14.06
N PHE A 284 -7.18 4.55 -14.02
CA PHE A 284 -6.57 3.87 -12.86
C PHE A 284 -5.08 4.13 -12.74
N ASN A 285 -4.35 4.29 -13.86
CA ASN A 285 -2.94 4.68 -13.82
C ASN A 285 -2.75 6.09 -13.22
N PHE A 286 -3.72 7.00 -13.38
CA PHE A 286 -3.67 8.30 -12.70
C PHE A 286 -3.65 8.13 -11.18
N PHE A 287 -4.61 7.37 -10.62
CA PHE A 287 -4.63 7.05 -9.19
C PHE A 287 -3.38 6.26 -8.75
N GLY A 288 -3.01 5.22 -9.49
CA GLY A 288 -1.85 4.37 -9.18
C GLY A 288 -0.50 5.06 -9.29
N LYS A 289 -0.39 6.17 -10.04
CA LYS A 289 0.85 6.95 -10.14
C LYS A 289 1.05 7.86 -8.92
N TYR A 290 -0.02 8.45 -8.41
CA TYR A 290 0.02 9.40 -7.29
C TYR A 290 -0.38 8.79 -5.95
N SER A 291 -0.73 7.50 -5.93
CA SER A 291 -1.21 6.76 -4.76
C SER A 291 -0.34 6.89 -3.52
N PHE A 292 0.99 6.99 -3.68
CA PHE A 292 1.90 7.08 -2.54
C PHE A 292 1.76 8.42 -1.79
N GLY A 293 1.90 9.54 -2.49
CA GLY A 293 1.69 10.86 -1.89
C GLY A 293 0.26 11.01 -1.37
N SER A 294 -0.73 10.51 -2.12
CA SER A 294 -2.13 10.55 -1.69
C SER A 294 -2.37 9.69 -0.45
N TYR A 295 -1.75 8.51 -0.35
CA TYR A 295 -1.78 7.72 0.88
C TYR A 295 -1.19 8.49 2.07
N LEU A 296 -0.14 9.29 1.90
CA LEU A 296 0.40 10.06 3.03
C LEU A 296 -0.57 11.14 3.50
N SER A 297 -1.23 11.84 2.58
CA SER A 297 -2.05 13.03 2.88
C SER A 297 -3.53 12.78 3.15
N HIS A 298 -4.09 11.61 2.78
CA HIS A 298 -5.55 11.43 2.69
C HIS A 298 -6.30 11.69 4.00
N VAL A 299 -5.75 11.33 5.16
CA VAL A 299 -6.42 11.53 6.45
C VAL A 299 -6.61 13.02 6.77
N LEU A 300 -5.65 13.89 6.45
CA LEU A 300 -5.83 15.34 6.62
C LEU A 300 -6.94 15.88 5.74
N LEU A 301 -7.04 15.38 4.51
CA LEU A 301 -8.09 15.80 3.60
C LEU A 301 -9.47 15.30 4.08
N ILE A 302 -9.57 14.03 4.49
CA ILE A 302 -10.79 13.46 5.08
C ILE A 302 -11.26 14.32 6.26
N GLN A 303 -10.36 14.65 7.19
CA GLN A 303 -10.72 15.48 8.35
C GLN A 303 -11.13 16.90 7.96
N SER A 304 -10.47 17.49 6.97
CA SER A 304 -10.79 18.85 6.50
C SER A 304 -12.17 18.90 5.82
N ILE A 305 -12.45 17.93 4.94
CA ILE A 305 -13.74 17.85 4.25
C ILE A 305 -14.85 17.50 5.24
N LEU A 306 -14.59 16.58 6.19
CA LEU A 306 -15.56 16.21 7.23
C LEU A 306 -15.99 17.44 8.04
N LYS A 307 -15.03 18.30 8.43
CA LYS A 307 -15.34 19.56 9.12
C LYS A 307 -16.26 20.45 8.27
N ILE A 308 -15.98 20.60 6.97
CA ILE A 308 -16.82 21.41 6.08
C ILE A 308 -18.23 20.80 5.98
N ILE A 309 -18.35 19.51 5.72
CA ILE A 309 -19.65 18.84 5.52
C ILE A 309 -20.51 18.92 6.80
N MET A 310 -19.94 18.57 7.96
CA MET A 310 -20.69 18.50 9.21
C MET A 310 -20.95 19.87 9.83
N PHE A 311 -19.99 20.78 9.82
CA PHE A 311 -20.16 22.09 10.48
C PHE A 311 -20.81 23.13 9.57
N LYS A 312 -20.41 23.22 8.29
CA LYS A 312 -20.95 24.22 7.36
C LYS A 312 -22.28 23.79 6.76
N TYR A 313 -22.36 22.56 6.25
CA TYR A 313 -23.56 22.07 5.56
C TYR A 313 -24.51 21.26 6.47
N ARG A 314 -24.10 20.97 7.72
CA ARG A 314 -24.91 20.27 8.73
C ARG A 314 -25.49 18.93 8.25
N ILE A 315 -24.84 18.28 7.29
CA ILE A 315 -25.24 16.94 6.81
C ILE A 315 -24.88 15.93 7.90
N ARG A 316 -25.87 15.16 8.36
CA ARG A 316 -25.72 14.14 9.42
C ARG A 316 -26.00 12.71 8.96
N ASP A 317 -26.36 12.53 7.69
CA ASP A 317 -26.47 11.20 7.10
C ASP A 317 -25.08 10.62 6.89
N TRP A 318 -24.71 9.61 7.67
CA TRP A 318 -23.38 9.01 7.64
C TRP A 318 -23.07 8.27 6.35
N LEU A 319 -24.07 7.75 5.65
CA LEU A 319 -23.86 7.10 4.36
C LEU A 319 -23.52 8.15 3.29
N ALA A 320 -24.26 9.26 3.26
CA ALA A 320 -23.95 10.38 2.38
C ALA A 320 -22.58 10.99 2.71
N VAL A 321 -22.30 11.25 3.99
CA VAL A 321 -21.01 11.78 4.46
C VAL A 321 -19.86 10.85 4.08
N GLY A 322 -19.99 9.55 4.38
CA GLY A 322 -18.97 8.55 4.05
C GLY A 322 -18.71 8.42 2.55
N THR A 323 -19.78 8.39 1.74
CA THR A 323 -19.67 8.31 0.27
C THR A 323 -18.97 9.53 -0.31
N VAL A 324 -19.38 10.73 0.10
CA VAL A 324 -18.75 11.98 -0.35
C VAL A 324 -17.28 12.02 0.07
N LEU A 325 -16.96 11.65 1.31
CA LEU A 325 -15.59 11.63 1.79
C LEU A 325 -14.73 10.61 1.05
N TRP A 326 -15.26 9.43 0.76
CA TRP A 326 -14.54 8.40 0.01
C TRP A 326 -14.20 8.87 -1.42
N ILE A 327 -15.21 9.35 -2.16
CA ILE A 327 -15.03 9.81 -3.54
C ILE A 327 -14.13 11.04 -3.60
N SER A 328 -14.42 12.06 -2.78
CA SER A 328 -13.64 13.29 -2.77
C SER A 328 -12.20 13.04 -2.30
N SER A 329 -11.97 12.20 -1.30
CA SER A 329 -10.62 11.90 -0.82
C SER A 329 -9.82 11.04 -1.79
N CYS A 330 -10.46 10.21 -2.62
CA CYS A 330 -9.76 9.56 -3.73
C CYS A 330 -9.40 10.57 -4.83
N ILE A 331 -10.36 11.38 -5.29
CA ILE A 331 -10.19 12.25 -6.46
C ILE A 331 -9.37 13.50 -6.13
N VAL A 332 -9.86 14.32 -5.19
CA VAL A 332 -9.27 15.62 -4.84
C VAL A 332 -7.85 15.43 -4.34
N ASN A 333 -7.60 14.42 -3.52
CA ASN A 333 -6.27 14.16 -3.00
C ASN A 333 -5.27 13.75 -4.09
N THR A 334 -5.71 12.95 -5.06
CA THR A 334 -4.86 12.54 -6.20
C THR A 334 -4.54 13.74 -7.09
N ILE A 335 -5.52 14.63 -7.31
CA ILE A 335 -5.33 15.89 -8.05
C ILE A 335 -4.37 16.82 -7.30
N LEU A 336 -4.56 17.00 -5.99
CA LEU A 336 -3.69 17.83 -5.16
C LEU A 336 -2.25 17.34 -5.19
N ILE A 337 -2.04 16.04 -5.02
CA ILE A 337 -0.70 15.44 -5.06
C ILE A 337 -0.08 15.55 -6.46
N LYS A 338 -0.87 15.45 -7.53
CA LYS A 338 -0.39 15.78 -8.88
C LYS A 338 0.04 17.25 -8.96
N ALA A 339 -0.77 18.19 -8.48
CA ALA A 339 -0.42 19.61 -8.52
C ALA A 339 0.88 19.89 -7.75
N ILE A 340 1.02 19.36 -6.53
CA ILE A 340 2.23 19.49 -5.72
C ILE A 340 3.45 18.86 -6.44
N SER A 341 3.27 17.77 -7.18
CA SER A 341 4.38 17.14 -7.94
C SER A 341 4.97 18.02 -9.04
N HIS A 342 4.26 19.08 -9.47
CA HIS A 342 4.74 20.03 -10.47
C HIS A 342 5.51 21.20 -9.86
N ILE A 343 5.43 21.41 -8.54
CA ILE A 343 6.17 22.46 -7.82
C ILE A 343 7.66 22.06 -7.72
N PRO A 344 8.62 23.01 -7.78
CA PRO A 344 10.03 22.74 -7.47
C PRO A 344 10.18 21.97 -6.16
N TYR A 345 10.97 20.90 -6.17
CA TYR A 345 11.15 20.00 -5.02
C TYR A 345 9.89 19.28 -4.51
N GLY A 346 8.74 19.38 -5.20
CA GLY A 346 7.49 18.72 -4.82
C GLY A 346 7.58 17.18 -4.78
N TYR A 347 8.59 16.58 -5.41
CA TYR A 347 8.87 15.15 -5.26
C TYR A 347 9.28 14.75 -3.83
N LEU A 348 9.81 15.69 -3.03
CA LEU A 348 10.12 15.45 -1.62
C LEU A 348 8.86 15.33 -0.76
N ILE A 349 7.75 15.95 -1.17
CA ILE A 349 6.46 15.86 -0.46
C ILE A 349 5.62 14.69 -1.00
N THR A 350 5.66 14.49 -2.31
CA THR A 350 4.75 13.53 -2.99
C THR A 350 5.36 12.15 -3.20
N GLY A 351 6.69 12.03 -3.11
CA GLY A 351 7.45 10.82 -3.50
C GLY A 351 7.34 10.46 -4.98
N SER A 352 6.68 11.29 -5.79
CA SER A 352 6.49 11.02 -7.21
C SER A 352 7.76 11.40 -7.98
N LYS A 353 8.26 10.49 -8.80
CA LYS A 353 9.39 10.80 -9.70
C LYS A 353 8.92 11.80 -10.73
N GLN A 354 9.39 13.04 -10.57
CA GLN A 354 9.35 14.00 -11.65
C GLN A 354 10.21 13.44 -12.80
N LYS A 355 9.71 13.48 -14.04
CA LYS A 355 10.63 13.82 -15.15
C LYS A 355 11.06 15.23 -14.79
N SER A 356 12.32 15.41 -14.41
CA SER A 356 12.70 16.62 -13.67
C SER A 356 12.23 17.85 -14.43
N TYR A 357 11.75 18.87 -13.71
CA TYR A 357 11.42 20.16 -14.33
C TYR A 357 12.59 20.67 -15.21
N ILE A 358 13.83 20.29 -14.85
CA ILE A 358 15.07 20.49 -15.61
C ILE A 358 15.10 19.67 -16.93
N GLU A 359 14.67 18.40 -16.94
CA GLU A 359 14.51 17.59 -18.16
C GLU A 359 13.42 18.15 -19.07
N MET A 360 12.35 18.69 -18.48
CA MET A 360 11.27 19.35 -19.23
C MET A 360 11.76 20.66 -19.87
N ILE A 361 12.42 21.53 -19.11
CA ILE A 361 13.06 22.76 -19.64
C ILE A 361 14.13 22.43 -20.68
N LYS A 362 14.99 21.43 -20.42
CA LYS A 362 15.98 20.95 -21.40
C LYS A 362 15.29 20.45 -22.67
N SER A 363 14.19 19.72 -22.57
CA SER A 363 13.44 19.26 -23.75
C SER A 363 12.76 20.40 -24.52
N ILE A 364 12.35 21.47 -23.84
CA ILE A 364 11.77 22.68 -24.46
C ILE A 364 12.86 23.51 -25.14
N ASN A 365 14.02 23.70 -24.50
CA ASN A 365 15.16 24.39 -25.09
C ASN A 365 15.76 23.62 -26.27
N ILE A 366 15.86 22.28 -26.20
CA ILE A 366 16.31 21.45 -27.32
C ILE A 366 15.31 21.55 -28.49
N LYS A 367 14.00 21.53 -28.23
CA LYS A 367 13.00 21.71 -29.28
C LYS A 367 13.05 23.10 -29.92
N ARG A 368 13.28 24.16 -29.13
CA ARG A 368 13.49 25.52 -29.65
C ARG A 368 14.72 25.58 -30.55
N VAL A 369 15.88 25.10 -30.08
CA VAL A 369 17.13 25.08 -30.87
C VAL A 369 16.98 24.29 -32.16
N VAL A 370 16.32 23.14 -32.13
CA VAL A 370 16.06 22.33 -33.35
C VAL A 370 15.09 23.02 -34.31
N GLN A 371 14.12 23.81 -33.82
CA GLN A 371 13.27 24.64 -34.67
C GLN A 371 14.02 25.82 -35.28
N THR A 372 14.89 26.51 -34.52
CA THR A 372 15.69 27.62 -35.06
C THR A 372 16.66 27.16 -36.13
N VAL A 373 17.29 25.99 -35.94
CA VAL A 373 18.20 25.41 -36.94
C VAL A 373 17.45 24.95 -38.20
N LYS A 374 16.21 24.46 -38.09
CA LYS A 374 15.38 24.08 -39.25
C LYS A 374 14.80 25.27 -40.02
N SER A 375 14.67 26.44 -39.41
CA SER A 375 14.24 27.67 -40.09
C SER A 375 15.39 28.44 -40.74
N SER A 376 16.63 28.00 -40.54
CA SER A 376 17.86 28.62 -41.08
C SER A 376 18.55 27.76 -42.15
N PHE A 377 17.85 26.75 -42.70
CA PHE A 377 18.28 25.96 -43.85
C PHE A 377 17.26 26.05 -44.97
#